data_AF-A0A8M1KJ39-F1
#
_entry.id   AF-A0A8M1KJ39-F1
#
_cell.length_a   1.000
_cell.length_b   1.000
_cell.length_c   1.000
_cell.angle_alpha   90.00
_cell.angle_beta   90.00
_cell.angle_gamma   90.00
#
_symmetry.space_group_name_H-M   'P 1'
#
loop_
_entity.id
_entity.type
_entity.pdbx_description
1 polymer ?
#
loop_
_entity_poly.entity_id
_entity_poly.type
_entity_poly.pdbx_seq_one_letter_code
_entity_poly.pdbx_strand_id
1 'polypeptide(L)'
;MEGGRYLYRIHRSPMCEYMINFIHKLRHLPEKYMMNSVLENFTILQVVTNRDTQETLLCIAFVFEVSTSEHGAQYHVYRLVKD
;
A
#
# COMPACT_ATOMS: atom_id res chain seq x y z
N MET A 1 -4.76 25.66 3.62
CA MET A 1 -3.90 26.11 2.51
C MET A 1 -2.52 26.38 3.09
N GLU A 2 -1.48 25.73 2.60
CA GLU A 2 -0.10 26.13 2.89
C GLU A 2 0.59 26.43 1.56
N GLY A 3 1.23 27.59 1.45
CA GLY A 3 1.91 28.01 0.22
C GLY A 3 1.01 28.00 -1.02
N GLY A 4 -0.26 28.40 -0.89
CA GLY A 4 -1.22 28.44 -2.00
C GLY A 4 -1.74 27.09 -2.49
N ARG A 5 -1.37 25.98 -1.81
CA ARG A 5 -1.84 24.63 -2.15
C ARG A 5 -2.87 24.12 -1.14
N TYR A 6 -3.85 23.38 -1.64
CA TYR A 6 -4.75 22.60 -0.79
C TYR A 6 -4.02 21.36 -0.29
N LEU A 7 -4.10 21.09 1.01
CA LEU A 7 -3.49 19.92 1.64
C LEU A 7 -4.57 19.03 2.21
N TYR A 8 -4.43 17.74 1.95
CA TYR A 8 -5.31 16.69 2.44
C TYR A 8 -4.46 15.71 3.24
N ARG A 9 -4.88 15.39 4.47
CA ARG A 9 -4.10 14.53 5.37
C ARG A 9 -5.01 13.52 6.04
N ILE A 10 -4.64 12.25 5.91
CA ILE A 10 -5.18 11.16 6.72
C ILE A 10 -4.11 10.86 7.77
N HIS A 11 -4.37 11.20 9.04
CA HIS A 11 -3.38 11.11 10.09
C HIS A 11 -3.74 10.01 11.10
N ARG A 12 -2.82 9.06 11.31
CA ARG A 12 -2.97 7.93 12.26
C ARG A 12 -4.29 7.17 12.09
N SER A 13 -4.72 6.97 10.83
CA SER A 13 -5.87 6.10 10.56
C SER A 13 -5.54 4.69 11.05
N PRO A 14 -6.40 4.08 11.89
CA PRO A 14 -6.16 2.72 12.35
C PRO A 14 -6.18 1.75 11.16
N MET A 15 -5.30 0.76 11.19
CA MET A 15 -5.41 -0.39 10.30
C MET A 15 -6.63 -1.22 10.70
N CYS A 16 -7.35 -1.78 9.73
CA CYS A 16 -8.45 -2.68 10.04
C CYS A 16 -7.93 -3.98 10.65
N GLU A 17 -8.80 -4.68 11.38
CA GLU A 17 -8.47 -5.93 12.07
C GLU A 17 -7.88 -6.99 11.12
N TYR A 18 -8.42 -7.09 9.90
CA TYR A 18 -7.90 -7.99 8.89
C TYR A 18 -6.42 -7.72 8.60
N MET A 19 -6.05 -6.46 8.37
CA MET A 19 -4.66 -6.09 8.07
C MET A 19 -3.73 -6.34 9.24
N ILE A 20 -4.20 -6.08 10.47
CA ILE A 20 -3.45 -6.37 11.69
C ILE A 20 -3.18 -7.88 11.79
N ASN A 21 -4.24 -8.70 11.68
CA ASN A 21 -4.14 -10.16 11.75
C ASN A 21 -3.30 -10.75 10.61
N PHE A 22 -3.40 -10.17 9.41
CA PHE A 22 -2.59 -10.56 8.25
C PHE A 22 -1.10 -10.35 8.54
N ILE A 23 -0.72 -9.16 9.02
CA ILE A 23 0.68 -8.84 9.40
C ILE A 23 1.17 -9.78 10.51
N HIS A 24 0.32 -10.06 11.52
CA HIS A 24 0.67 -11.00 12.57
C HIS A 24 0.95 -12.39 12.00
N LYS A 25 0.04 -12.97 11.21
CA LYS A 25 0.23 -14.31 10.63
C LYS A 25 1.44 -14.36 9.69
N LEU A 26 1.61 -13.35 8.84
CA LEU A 26 2.73 -13.27 7.90
C LEU A 26 4.08 -13.28 8.65
N ARG A 27 4.20 -12.52 9.74
CA ARG A 27 5.43 -12.44 10.55
C ARG A 27 5.79 -13.76 11.25
N HIS A 28 4.83 -14.64 11.50
CA HIS A 28 5.06 -15.93 12.16
C HIS A 28 5.45 -17.05 11.19
N LEU A 29 5.46 -16.78 9.87
CA LEU A 29 5.96 -17.76 8.92
C LEU A 29 7.47 -17.98 9.11
N PRO A 30 7.95 -19.22 9.04
CA PRO A 30 9.33 -19.55 9.39
C PRO A 30 10.35 -19.05 8.37
N GLU A 31 9.95 -18.90 7.10
CA GLU A 31 10.86 -18.63 6.00
C GLU A 31 10.33 -17.49 5.11
N LYS A 32 11.25 -16.62 4.62
CA LYS A 32 10.89 -15.44 3.81
C LYS A 32 10.15 -15.81 2.52
N TYR A 33 10.52 -16.90 1.86
CA TYR A 33 9.83 -17.29 0.61
C TYR A 33 8.36 -17.63 0.87
N MET A 34 8.02 -18.24 2.02
CA MET A 34 6.63 -18.50 2.38
C MET A 34 5.83 -17.21 2.54
N MET A 35 6.46 -16.19 3.15
CA MET A 35 5.85 -14.85 3.24
C MET A 35 5.62 -14.27 1.85
N ASN A 36 6.62 -14.34 0.97
CA ASN A 36 6.51 -13.83 -0.40
C ASN A 36 5.45 -14.58 -1.22
N SER A 37 5.32 -15.91 -1.09
CA SER A 37 4.26 -16.68 -1.74
C SER A 37 2.84 -16.26 -1.29
N VAL A 38 2.68 -15.83 -0.04
CA VAL A 38 1.42 -15.22 0.41
C VAL A 38 1.23 -13.83 -0.20
N LEU A 39 2.29 -13.02 -0.26
CA LEU A 39 2.25 -11.66 -0.79
C LEU A 39 2.05 -11.59 -2.31
N GLU A 40 2.42 -12.62 -3.07
CA GLU A 40 2.18 -12.72 -4.52
C GLU A 40 0.70 -12.49 -4.89
N ASN A 41 -0.22 -12.93 -4.02
CA ASN A 41 -1.66 -12.80 -4.23
C ASN A 41 -2.29 -11.70 -3.36
N PHE A 42 -1.48 -10.94 -2.63
CA PHE A 42 -1.93 -9.85 -1.78
C PHE A 42 -1.62 -8.50 -2.41
N THR A 43 -2.67 -7.74 -2.72
CA THR A 43 -2.55 -6.40 -3.31
C THR A 43 -3.45 -5.41 -2.60
N ILE A 44 -3.09 -4.12 -2.66
CA ILE A 44 -3.95 -3.03 -2.20
C ILE A 44 -4.17 -2.09 -3.38
N LEU A 45 -5.44 -1.73 -3.63
CA LEU A 45 -5.79 -0.71 -4.61
C LEU A 45 -6.31 0.52 -3.87
N GLN A 46 -5.59 1.64 -3.98
CA GLN A 46 -6.02 2.93 -3.44
C GLN A 46 -6.57 3.79 -4.57
N VAL A 47 -7.85 4.15 -4.47
CA VAL A 47 -8.50 5.07 -5.40
C VAL A 47 -8.92 6.32 -4.63
N VAL A 48 -8.45 7.48 -5.07
CA VAL A 48 -8.85 8.78 -4.54
C VAL A 48 -9.75 9.43 -5.57
N THR A 49 -11.00 9.71 -5.19
CA THR A 49 -11.99 10.34 -6.05
C THR A 49 -12.41 11.70 -5.54
N ASN A 50 -12.76 12.59 -6.46
CA ASN A 50 -13.50 13.79 -6.14
C ASN A 50 -14.94 13.40 -5.78
N ARG A 51 -15.41 13.80 -4.61
CA ARG A 51 -16.73 13.42 -4.09
C ARG A 51 -17.88 13.92 -4.96
N ASP A 52 -17.76 15.10 -5.55
CA ASP A 52 -18.88 15.76 -6.24
C ASP A 52 -18.96 15.31 -7.70
N THR A 53 -17.80 15.17 -8.36
CA THR A 53 -17.73 14.82 -9.79
C THR A 53 -17.52 13.33 -10.04
N GLN A 54 -17.17 12.55 -9.01
CA GLN A 54 -16.72 11.15 -9.12
C GLN A 54 -15.45 10.97 -9.96
N GLU A 55 -14.74 12.05 -10.29
CA GLU A 55 -13.48 12.01 -11.03
C GLU A 55 -12.42 11.27 -10.22
N THR A 56 -11.67 10.37 -10.86
CA THR A 56 -10.52 9.72 -10.23
C THR A 56 -9.33 10.68 -10.24
N LEU A 57 -8.94 11.16 -9.06
CA LEU A 57 -7.80 12.06 -8.89
C LEU A 57 -6.48 11.29 -8.85
N LEU A 58 -6.48 10.10 -8.26
CA LEU A 58 -5.30 9.26 -8.12
C LEU A 58 -5.72 7.79 -7.98
N CYS A 59 -4.98 6.90 -8.63
CA CYS A 59 -5.14 5.45 -8.49
C CYS A 59 -3.76 4.82 -8.31
N ILE A 60 -3.56 4.07 -7.23
CA ILE A 60 -2.30 3.40 -6.90
C ILE A 60 -2.59 1.93 -6.63
N ALA A 61 -1.93 1.04 -7.37
CA ALA A 61 -1.88 -0.37 -7.08
C ALA A 61 -0.58 -0.68 -6.32
N PHE A 62 -0.70 -1.33 -5.17
CA PHE A 62 0.42 -1.77 -4.34
C PHE A 62 0.58 -3.29 -4.44
N VAL A 63 1.80 -3.69 -4.74
CA VAL A 63 2.31 -5.07 -4.65
C VAL A 63 3.42 -5.11 -3.61
N PHE A 64 3.64 -6.26 -2.98
CA PHE A 64 4.47 -6.35 -1.77
C PHE A 64 5.46 -7.50 -1.84
N GLU A 65 6.60 -7.31 -1.18
CA GLU A 65 7.60 -8.33 -0.92
C GLU A 65 8.22 -8.07 0.47
N VAL A 66 8.69 -9.13 1.14
CA VAL A 66 9.48 -8.99 2.36
C VAL A 66 10.90 -8.54 2.02
N SER A 67 11.34 -7.45 2.65
CA SER A 67 12.68 -6.90 2.43
C SER A 67 13.79 -7.94 2.68
N THR A 68 14.69 -8.05 1.71
CA THR A 68 15.93 -8.82 1.83
C THR A 68 17.04 -8.01 2.49
N SER A 69 16.89 -6.68 2.56
CA SER A 69 17.90 -5.78 3.11
C SER A 69 17.84 -5.70 4.63
N GLU A 70 19.01 -5.62 5.26
CA GLU A 70 19.14 -5.25 6.68
C GLU A 70 18.77 -3.77 6.93
N HIS A 71 18.67 -2.96 5.87
CA HIS A 71 18.55 -1.50 5.93
C HIS A 71 17.09 -1.00 5.87
N GLY A 72 16.09 -1.87 6.02
CA GLY A 72 14.68 -1.50 6.20
C GLY A 72 13.80 -1.69 4.95
N ALA A 73 12.66 -0.99 4.92
CA ALA A 73 11.68 -1.07 3.84
C ALA A 73 12.14 -0.26 2.61
N GLN A 74 11.86 -0.76 1.42
CA GLN A 74 12.18 -0.14 0.13
C GLN A 74 10.92 -0.12 -0.74
N TYR A 75 10.86 0.78 -1.73
CA TYR A 75 9.76 0.83 -2.68
C TYR A 75 10.24 1.35 -4.04
N HIS A 76 9.53 0.93 -5.09
CA HIS A 76 9.69 1.45 -6.45
C HIS A 76 8.34 1.96 -6.93
N VAL A 77 8.33 3.07 -7.67
CA VAL A 77 7.12 3.69 -8.21
C VAL A 77 7.16 3.66 -9.72
N TYR A 78 6.11 3.10 -10.32
CA TYR A 78 5.96 3.00 -11.76
C TYR A 78 4.69 3.71 -12.21
N ARG A 79 4.75 4.36 -13.38
CA ARG A 79 3.56 4.88 -14.03
C ARG A 79 2.89 3.75 -14.80
N LEU A 80 1.67 3.41 -14.43
CA LEU A 80 0.89 2.43 -15.15
C LEU A 80 0.48 3.00 -16.51
N VAL A 81 0.73 2.24 -17.57
CA VAL A 81 0.33 2.54 -18.95
C VAL A 81 -0.42 1.34 -19.50
N LYS A 82 -1.36 1.58 -20.40
CA LYS A 82 -2.01 0.54 -21.18
C LYS A 82 -1.41 0.60 -22.58
N ASP A 83 -0.84 -0.52 -23.03
CA ASP A 83 -0.40 -0.67 -24.42
C ASP A 83 -1.59 -0.68 -25.39
#